data_AF-A0A1V2UNB1-F1
#
_entry.id   AF-A0A1V2UNB1-F1
#
_cell.length_a   1.000
_cell.length_b   1.000
_cell.length_c   1.000
_cell.angle_alpha   90.00
_cell.angle_beta   90.00
_cell.angle_gamma   90.00
#
_symmetry.space_group_name_H-M   'P 1'
#
loop_
_entity.id
_entity.type
_entity.pdbx_description
1 polymer ?
#
loop_
_entity_poly.entity_id
_entity_poly.type
_entity_poly.pdbx_seq_one_letter_code
_entity_poly.pdbx_strand_id
1 'polypeptide(L)'
;MGRRHTRTLMKKMGIQALYCKPNLSQANQAHRKYPYLLKGLAIQRSNQVWSTDITYIPMAKGFVYLCAVIDWHSRKVLAHRVSISMEVDFCISALNEAIEKYG
;
A
#
# COMPACT_ATOMS: atom_id res chain seq x y z
N MET A 1 20.52 -38.95 7.62
CA MET A 1 20.65 -37.54 8.07
C MET A 1 19.26 -36.94 8.29
N GLY A 2 18.94 -36.47 9.49
CA GLY A 2 17.61 -35.92 9.80
C GLY A 2 17.49 -34.43 9.48
N ARG A 3 16.26 -33.94 9.19
CA ARG A 3 15.94 -32.53 8.86
C ARG A 3 16.56 -31.50 9.80
N ARG A 4 16.67 -31.84 11.10
CA ARG A 4 17.31 -30.96 12.11
C ARG A 4 18.81 -30.79 11.88
N HIS A 5 19.51 -31.86 11.54
CA HIS A 5 20.95 -31.84 11.31
C HIS A 5 21.29 -31.03 10.05
N THR A 6 20.55 -31.23 8.96
CA THR A 6 20.69 -30.45 7.72
C THR A 6 20.46 -28.96 7.95
N ARG A 7 19.42 -28.58 8.72
CA ARG A 7 19.14 -27.18 9.06
C ARG A 7 20.28 -26.53 9.85
N THR A 8 20.88 -27.25 10.80
CA THR A 8 22.03 -26.75 11.58
C THR A 8 23.25 -26.50 10.70
N LEU A 9 23.55 -27.42 9.78
CA LEU A 9 24.65 -27.25 8.83
C LEU A 9 24.41 -26.06 7.89
N MET A 10 23.21 -25.94 7.31
CA MET A 10 22.85 -24.79 6.46
C MET A 10 23.04 -23.45 7.20
N LYS A 11 22.65 -23.38 8.48
CA LYS A 11 22.85 -22.18 9.30
C LYS A 11 24.33 -21.86 9.54
N LYS A 12 25.16 -22.88 9.84
CA LYS A 12 26.62 -22.69 10.02
C LYS A 12 27.30 -22.23 8.73
N MET A 13 26.81 -22.68 7.58
CA MET A 13 27.34 -22.36 6.26
C MET A 13 26.74 -21.06 5.68
N GLY A 14 25.86 -20.36 6.41
CA GLY A 14 25.20 -19.15 5.90
C GLY A 14 24.23 -19.38 4.73
N ILE A 15 23.83 -20.64 4.48
CA ILE A 15 22.93 -21.00 3.38
C ILE A 15 21.50 -20.66 3.79
N GLN A 16 20.90 -19.71 3.07
CA GLN A 16 19.51 -19.28 3.25
C GLN A 16 18.72 -19.49 1.96
N ALA A 17 17.43 -19.81 2.09
CA ALA A 17 16.55 -19.89 0.93
C ALA A 17 16.22 -18.47 0.45
N LEU A 18 16.62 -18.15 -0.79
CA LEU A 18 16.15 -16.97 -1.50
C LEU A 18 14.82 -17.33 -2.15
N TYR A 19 13.71 -16.94 -1.52
CA TYR A 19 12.40 -17.09 -2.14
C TYR A 19 12.16 -15.94 -3.13
N CYS A 20 11.96 -16.26 -4.40
CA CYS A 20 11.37 -15.31 -5.34
C CYS A 20 9.93 -15.05 -4.89
N LYS A 21 9.63 -13.80 -4.49
CA LYS A 21 8.23 -13.40 -4.25
C LYS A 21 7.44 -13.56 -5.55
N PRO A 22 6.18 -14.02 -5.50
CA PRO A 22 5.34 -14.07 -6.69
C PRO A 22 5.26 -12.68 -7.33
N ASN A 23 5.51 -12.61 -8.63
CA ASN A 23 5.28 -11.39 -9.39
C ASN A 23 3.77 -11.24 -9.61
N LEU A 24 3.11 -10.53 -8.68
CA LEU A 24 1.66 -10.34 -8.70
C LEU A 24 1.18 -9.42 -9.83
N SER A 25 2.09 -8.82 -10.60
CA SER A 25 1.77 -7.86 -11.66
C SER A 25 2.42 -8.25 -12.98
N GLN A 26 1.78 -9.16 -13.73
CA GLN A 26 2.05 -9.25 -15.17
C GLN A 26 1.34 -8.10 -15.88
N ALA A 27 2.13 -7.18 -16.45
CA ALA A 27 1.58 -6.08 -17.22
C ALA A 27 0.93 -6.60 -18.51
N ASN A 28 -0.33 -6.25 -18.75
CA ASN A 28 -0.96 -6.47 -20.04
C ASN A 28 -0.29 -5.56 -21.09
N GLN A 29 0.38 -6.15 -22.07
CA GLN A 29 1.12 -5.41 -23.12
C GLN A 29 0.19 -4.56 -24.01
N ALA A 30 -1.10 -4.90 -24.08
CA ALA A 30 -2.09 -4.13 -24.83
C ALA A 30 -2.53 -2.83 -24.14
N HIS A 31 -2.23 -2.64 -22.85
CA HIS A 31 -2.64 -1.44 -22.12
C HIS A 31 -1.77 -0.25 -22.48
N ARG A 32 -2.42 0.90 -22.76
CA ARG A 32 -1.73 2.17 -22.95
C ARG A 32 -0.95 2.54 -21.68
N LYS A 33 0.34 2.82 -21.83
CA LYS A 33 1.18 3.32 -20.75
C LYS A 33 0.91 4.82 -20.59
N TYR A 34 0.39 5.22 -19.43
CA TYR A 34 0.22 6.62 -19.08
C TYR A 34 1.51 7.18 -18.49
N PRO A 35 1.88 8.44 -18.80
CA PRO A 35 3.05 9.06 -18.21
C PRO A 35 2.82 9.24 -16.70
N TYR A 36 3.85 8.92 -15.91
CA TYR A 36 3.82 9.21 -14.48
C TYR A 36 4.03 10.71 -14.27
N LEU A 37 2.95 11.43 -13.97
CA LEU A 37 2.93 12.90 -13.94
C LEU A 37 3.79 13.49 -12.81
N LEU A 38 4.08 12.72 -11.76
CA LEU A 38 4.93 13.18 -10.65
C LEU A 38 6.43 12.93 -10.92
N LYS A 39 6.80 12.41 -12.10
CA LYS A 39 8.21 12.13 -12.42
C LYS A 39 9.03 13.42 -12.42
N GLY A 40 10.05 13.47 -11.56
CA GLY A 40 10.94 14.62 -11.43
C GLY A 40 10.39 15.77 -10.58
N LEU A 41 9.19 15.61 -10.00
CA LEU A 41 8.63 16.60 -9.09
C LEU A 41 9.28 16.48 -7.71
N ALA A 42 10.00 17.51 -7.28
CA ALA A 42 10.48 17.62 -5.90
C ALA A 42 9.31 18.03 -4.99
N ILE A 43 9.01 17.20 -3.99
CA ILE A 43 7.95 17.44 -3.01
C ILE A 43 8.58 18.08 -1.78
N GLN A 44 8.42 19.39 -1.64
CA GLN A 44 9.18 20.23 -0.70
C GLN A 44 8.32 20.84 0.41
N ARG A 45 6.99 20.70 0.32
CA ARG A 45 6.06 21.22 1.32
C ARG A 45 4.87 20.30 1.52
N SER A 46 4.26 20.42 2.69
CA SER A 46 2.98 19.78 3.00
C SER A 46 1.88 20.28 2.08
N ASN A 47 0.91 19.43 1.79
CA ASN A 47 -0.22 19.67 0.89
C ASN A 47 0.17 19.94 -0.58
N GLN A 48 1.34 19.47 -1.02
CA GLN A 48 1.74 19.55 -2.42
C GLN A 48 1.28 18.33 -3.23
N VAL A 49 1.33 17.14 -2.64
CA VAL A 49 0.92 15.87 -3.26
C VAL A 49 0.27 15.00 -2.20
N TRP A 50 -0.91 14.47 -2.49
CA TRP A 50 -1.61 13.52 -1.65
C TRP A 50 -1.64 12.13 -2.30
N SER A 51 -1.63 11.10 -1.46
CA SER A 51 -1.91 9.71 -1.83
C SER A 51 -3.27 9.34 -1.31
N THR A 52 -3.95 8.45 -2.01
CA THR A 52 -5.06 7.68 -1.47
C THR A 52 -4.78 6.20 -1.66
N ASP A 53 -5.15 5.39 -0.67
CA ASP A 53 -5.09 3.93 -0.77
C ASP A 53 -6.24 3.31 0.04
N ILE A 54 -6.62 2.09 -0.34
CA ILE A 54 -7.62 1.30 0.35
C ILE A 54 -6.99 -0.02 0.75
N THR A 55 -7.05 -0.33 2.05
CA THR A 55 -6.52 -1.58 2.60
C THR A 55 -7.56 -2.30 3.46
N TYR A 56 -7.34 -3.57 3.71
CA TYR A 56 -8.13 -4.38 4.65
C TYR A 56 -7.52 -4.35 6.06
N ILE A 57 -8.37 -4.25 7.07
CA ILE A 57 -8.01 -4.46 8.48
C ILE A 57 -8.62 -5.80 8.92
N PRO A 58 -7.79 -6.80 9.27
CA PRO A 58 -8.27 -8.08 9.79
C PRO A 58 -9.05 -7.91 11.09
N MET A 59 -10.19 -8.59 11.20
CA MET A 59 -11.04 -8.63 12.39
C MET A 59 -11.15 -10.06 12.92
N ALA A 60 -11.67 -10.24 14.13
CA ALA A 60 -11.92 -11.57 14.70
C ALA A 60 -12.81 -12.45 13.80
N LYS A 61 -13.71 -11.83 13.03
CA LYS A 61 -14.53 -12.47 12.00
C LYS A 61 -14.52 -11.60 10.73
N GLY A 62 -13.69 -11.97 9.77
CA GLY A 62 -13.58 -11.26 8.49
C GLY A 62 -12.63 -10.07 8.53
N PHE A 63 -12.95 -9.02 7.77
CA PHE A 63 -12.14 -7.81 7.65
C PHE A 63 -13.04 -6.60 7.36
N VAL A 64 -12.52 -5.40 7.63
CA VAL A 64 -13.12 -4.13 7.22
C VAL A 64 -12.19 -3.41 6.25
N TYR A 65 -12.73 -2.50 5.45
CA TYR A 65 -11.99 -1.69 4.49
C TYR A 65 -11.68 -0.33 5.10
N LEU A 66 -10.41 0.07 5.07
CA LEU A 66 -9.92 1.39 5.44
C LEU A 66 -9.51 2.13 4.17
N CYS A 67 -10.10 3.30 3.93
CA CYS A 67 -9.61 4.28 2.97
C CYS A 67 -8.91 5.40 3.73
N ALA A 68 -7.71 5.77 3.29
CA ALA A 68 -6.94 6.85 3.88
C ALA A 68 -6.41 7.81 2.81
N VAL A 69 -6.49 9.10 3.10
CA VAL A 69 -5.85 10.18 2.34
C VAL A 69 -4.63 10.65 3.12
N ILE A 70 -3.45 10.61 2.50
CA ILE A 70 -2.17 10.85 3.16
C ILE A 70 -1.38 11.93 2.40
N ASP A 71 -0.88 12.92 3.12
CA ASP A 71 0.05 13.90 2.57
C ASP A 71 1.44 13.27 2.37
N TRP A 72 2.03 13.42 1.18
CA TRP A 72 3.30 12.78 0.86
C TRP A 72 4.49 13.36 1.62
N HIS A 73 4.46 14.68 1.88
CA HIS A 73 5.57 15.36 2.52
C HIS A 73 5.60 15.11 4.04
N SER A 74 4.50 15.43 4.73
CA SER A 74 4.39 15.31 6.18
C SER A 74 4.09 13.90 6.68
N ARG A 75 3.68 12.98 5.79
CA ARG A 75 3.17 11.64 6.12
C ARG A 75 1.92 11.64 7.00
N LYS A 76 1.26 12.80 7.16
CA LYS A 76 0.04 12.92 7.95
C LYS A 76 -1.13 12.29 7.22
N VAL A 77 -1.94 11.51 7.94
CA VAL A 77 -3.28 11.11 7.48
C VAL A 77 -4.20 12.32 7.59
N LEU A 78 -4.67 12.82 6.44
CA LEU A 78 -5.50 14.02 6.36
C LEU A 78 -6.97 13.70 6.68
N ALA A 79 -7.47 12.58 6.14
CA ALA A 79 -8.78 12.05 6.41
C ALA A 79 -8.78 10.53 6.19
N HIS A 80 -9.69 9.84 6.87
CA HIS A 80 -9.88 8.41 6.69
C HIS A 80 -11.32 7.99 6.96
N ARG A 81 -11.72 6.86 6.39
CA ARG A 81 -13.04 6.23 6.60
C ARG A 81 -12.90 4.72 6.61
N VAL A 82 -13.75 4.07 7.40
CA VAL A 82 -13.83 2.60 7.48
C VAL A 82 -15.22 2.16 7.03
N SER A 83 -15.28 1.09 6.25
CA SER A 83 -16.53 0.45 5.83
C SER A 83 -16.45 -1.07 5.96
N ILE A 84 -17.60 -1.71 6.15
CA ILE A 84 -17.74 -3.17 6.07
C ILE A 84 -17.95 -3.67 4.62
N SER A 85 -18.22 -2.75 3.68
CA SER A 85 -18.37 -3.02 2.25
C SER A 85 -17.33 -2.27 1.42
N MET A 86 -16.97 -2.81 0.26
CA MET A 86 -16.04 -2.18 -0.69
C MET A 86 -16.77 -1.23 -1.64
N GLU A 87 -17.61 -0.35 -1.09
CA GLU A 87 -18.34 0.67 -1.84
C GLU A 87 -17.48 1.92 -2.07
N VAL A 88 -17.78 2.67 -3.13
CA VAL A 88 -16.96 3.84 -3.49
C VAL A 88 -17.25 5.05 -2.59
N ASP A 89 -18.45 5.13 -2.03
CA ASP A 89 -18.97 6.32 -1.33
C ASP A 89 -18.14 6.71 -0.10
N PHE A 90 -17.65 5.74 0.67
CA PHE A 90 -16.81 6.04 1.84
C PHE A 90 -15.43 6.58 1.43
N CYS A 91 -14.92 6.18 0.27
CA CYS A 91 -13.66 6.67 -0.27
C CYS A 91 -13.80 8.11 -0.76
N ILE A 92 -14.89 8.40 -1.49
CA ILE A 92 -15.24 9.77 -1.91
C ILE A 92 -15.42 10.67 -0.68
N SER A 93 -16.10 10.18 0.36
CA SER A 93 -16.31 10.94 1.59
C SER A 93 -15.00 11.29 2.30
N ALA A 94 -14.05 10.34 2.36
CA ALA A 94 -12.71 10.59 2.93
C ALA A 94 -11.94 11.63 2.10
N LEU A 95 -12.02 11.55 0.77
CA LEU A 95 -11.37 12.52 -0.12
C LEU A 95 -11.98 13.92 0.03
N ASN A 96 -13.31 14.03 0.03
CA ASN A 96 -14.01 15.31 0.17
C ASN A 96 -13.68 15.98 1.51
N GLU A 97 -13.62 15.23 2.61
CA GLU A 97 -13.21 15.78 3.91
C GLU A 97 -11.76 16.31 3.87
N ALA A 98 -10.83 15.59 3.23
CA ALA A 98 -9.45 16.05 3.12
C ALA A 98 -9.35 17.35 2.31
N ILE A 99 -10.10 17.46 1.20
CA ILE A 99 -10.16 18.67 0.38
C ILE A 99 -10.78 19.83 1.18
N GLU A 100 -11.88 19.61 1.89
CA GLU A 100 -12.55 20.67 2.65
C GLU A 100 -11.66 21.23 3.77
N LYS A 101 -10.86 20.38 4.43
CA LYS A 101 -10.02 20.78 5.56
C LYS A 101 -8.64 21.32 5.16
N TYR A 102 -8.08 20.88 4.03
CA TYR A 102 -6.68 21.11 3.68
C TYR A 102 -6.43 21.57 2.24
N GLY A 103 -7.47 21.63 1.41
CA GLY A 103 -7.42 22.02 0.00
C GLY A 103 -7.64 23.50 -0.25
#